data_AF-A0AA42DLK7-F1
#
_entry.id   AF-A0AA42DLK7-F1
#
_cell.length_a   1.000
_cell.length_b   1.000
_cell.length_c   1.000
_cell.angle_alpha   90.00
_cell.angle_beta   90.00
_cell.angle_gamma   90.00
#
_symmetry.space_group_name_H-M   'P 1'
#
loop_
_entity.id
_entity.type
_entity.pdbx_description
1 polymer ?
#
loop_
_entity_poly.entity_id
_entity_poly.type
_entity_poly.pdbx_seq_one_letter_code
_entity_poly.pdbx_strand_id
1 'polypeptide(L)'
;MSKEFEIQGCIEVPISLSEDEFFKEFIGFIESKNWTFGGGINEIIDGFYINADGTKGKYVLEDMFDNIHDNLTNELFELHSLASLIYLINAGRELEFSYNDVKCFISKSGSTKTVSLWISEDEQAYDNIEDLIENAMICNQPLVHIFHATTLETLF
;
A
#
# COMPACT_ATOMS: atom_id res chain seq x y z
N MET A 1 -3.68 -22.91 16.66
CA MET A 1 -2.98 -21.94 15.79
C MET A 1 -3.51 -22.16 14.39
N SER A 2 -4.15 -21.17 13.77
CA SER A 2 -4.72 -21.24 12.41
C SER A 2 -3.76 -20.59 11.42
N LYS A 3 -3.84 -21.01 10.14
CA LYS A 3 -3.15 -20.40 9.00
C LYS A 3 -4.21 -20.08 7.97
N GLU A 4 -4.19 -18.87 7.43
CA GLU A 4 -5.15 -18.36 6.45
C GLU A 4 -4.42 -17.96 5.16
N PHE A 5 -5.16 -17.96 4.05
CA PHE A 5 -4.69 -17.49 2.75
C PHE A 5 -5.72 -16.49 2.21
N GLU A 6 -5.26 -15.31 1.81
CA GLU A 6 -6.09 -14.32 1.11
C GLU A 6 -6.15 -14.66 -0.38
N ILE A 7 -7.33 -14.54 -0.99
CA ILE A 7 -7.54 -14.77 -2.43
C ILE A 7 -7.95 -13.44 -3.04
N GLN A 8 -7.06 -12.84 -3.83
CA GLN A 8 -7.32 -11.62 -4.59
C GLN A 8 -7.53 -11.99 -6.07
N GLY A 9 -8.77 -11.89 -6.55
CA GLY A 9 -9.10 -12.19 -7.93
C GLY A 9 -10.58 -12.49 -8.18
N CYS A 10 -10.95 -12.65 -9.44
CA CYS A 10 -12.31 -13.00 -9.86
C CYS A 10 -12.36 -14.44 -10.41
N ILE A 11 -13.48 -15.13 -10.18
CA ILE A 11 -13.77 -16.44 -10.78
C ILE A 11 -14.79 -16.22 -11.90
N GLU A 12 -14.45 -16.60 -13.13
CA GLU A 12 -15.36 -16.49 -14.27
C GLU A 12 -16.27 -17.72 -14.34
N VAL A 13 -17.59 -17.48 -14.44
CA VAL A 13 -18.64 -18.49 -14.46
C VAL A 13 -19.63 -18.21 -15.59
N PRO A 14 -20.45 -19.19 -16.02
CA PRO A 14 -21.51 -18.93 -16.99
C PRO A 14 -22.51 -17.89 -16.47
N ILE A 15 -22.94 -16.94 -17.34
CA ILE A 15 -23.88 -15.85 -16.99
C ILE A 15 -25.25 -16.31 -16.46
N SER A 16 -25.59 -17.58 -16.67
CA SER A 16 -26.83 -18.18 -16.18
C SER A 16 -26.73 -18.69 -14.74
N LEU A 17 -25.53 -18.77 -14.15
CA LEU A 17 -25.33 -19.23 -12.79
C LEU A 17 -25.62 -18.08 -11.82
N SER A 18 -26.52 -18.32 -10.86
CA SER A 18 -26.84 -17.31 -9.83
C SER A 18 -25.79 -17.25 -8.72
N GLU A 19 -25.73 -16.11 -8.01
CA GLU A 19 -24.88 -15.92 -6.83
C GLU A 19 -25.10 -17.02 -5.77
N ASP A 20 -26.35 -17.38 -5.50
CA ASP A 20 -26.71 -18.42 -4.51
C ASP A 20 -26.20 -19.82 -4.93
N GLU A 21 -26.36 -20.17 -6.21
CA GLU A 21 -25.87 -21.45 -6.73
C GLU A 21 -24.34 -21.51 -6.68
N PHE A 22 -23.67 -20.43 -7.07
CA PHE A 22 -22.22 -20.32 -6.98
C PHE A 22 -21.74 -20.43 -5.52
N PHE A 23 -22.34 -19.68 -4.60
CA PHE A 23 -21.95 -19.67 -3.19
C PHE A 23 -22.06 -21.07 -2.58
N LYS A 24 -23.15 -21.77 -2.90
CA LYS A 24 -23.38 -23.14 -2.41
C LYS A 24 -22.32 -24.11 -2.90
N GLU A 25 -21.97 -24.08 -4.19
CA GLU A 25 -20.91 -24.94 -4.75
C GLU A 25 -19.53 -24.59 -4.19
N PHE A 26 -19.23 -23.29 -4.07
CA PHE A 26 -17.96 -22.80 -3.53
C PHE A 26 -17.76 -23.19 -2.06
N ILE A 27 -18.74 -22.90 -1.20
CA ILE A 27 -18.69 -23.28 0.21
C ILE A 27 -18.67 -24.81 0.35
N GLY A 28 -19.45 -25.53 -0.45
CA GLY A 28 -19.41 -26.99 -0.48
C GLY A 28 -18.01 -27.55 -0.77
N PHE A 29 -17.28 -26.94 -1.71
CA PHE A 29 -15.88 -27.30 -1.97
C PHE A 29 -14.97 -27.02 -0.77
N ILE A 30 -15.05 -25.83 -0.17
CA ILE A 30 -14.23 -25.45 1.00
C ILE A 30 -14.48 -26.40 2.18
N GLU A 31 -15.74 -26.65 2.51
CA GLU A 31 -16.14 -27.55 3.60
C GLU A 31 -15.71 -29.00 3.32
N SER A 32 -15.72 -29.46 2.05
CA SER A 32 -15.23 -30.79 1.69
C SER A 32 -13.75 -31.03 2.02
N LYS A 33 -12.98 -29.95 2.24
CA LYS A 33 -11.56 -29.98 2.67
C LYS A 33 -11.38 -29.78 4.17
N ASN A 34 -12.46 -29.71 4.96
CA ASN A 34 -12.47 -29.30 6.36
C ASN A 34 -11.85 -27.91 6.58
N TRP A 35 -12.04 -27.00 5.60
CA TRP A 35 -11.65 -25.60 5.72
C TRP A 35 -12.86 -24.75 6.10
N THR A 36 -12.58 -23.52 6.53
CA THR A 36 -13.60 -22.50 6.82
C THR A 36 -13.38 -21.30 5.93
N PHE A 37 -14.43 -20.76 5.35
CA PHE A 37 -14.40 -19.49 4.62
C PHE A 37 -14.97 -18.38 5.52
N GLY A 38 -14.19 -17.33 5.74
CA GLY A 38 -14.64 -16.13 6.47
C GLY A 38 -14.80 -14.97 5.49
N GLY A 39 -16.03 -14.49 5.28
CA GLY A 39 -16.31 -13.38 4.37
C GLY A 39 -17.66 -13.49 3.66
N GLY A 40 -17.90 -12.61 2.70
CA GLY A 40 -19.01 -12.65 1.76
C GLY A 40 -18.50 -12.75 0.32
N ILE A 41 -19.44 -12.90 -0.62
CA ILE A 41 -19.16 -12.81 -2.05
C ILE A 41 -19.98 -11.66 -2.64
N ASN A 42 -19.59 -11.17 -3.81
CA ASN A 42 -20.36 -10.19 -4.57
C ASN A 42 -20.42 -10.63 -6.04
N GLU A 43 -21.61 -10.59 -6.65
CA GLU A 43 -21.77 -10.76 -8.08
C GLU A 43 -21.19 -9.57 -8.87
N ILE A 44 -20.49 -9.87 -9.97
CA ILE A 44 -19.91 -8.88 -10.89
C ILE A 44 -20.37 -9.20 -12.32
N ILE A 45 -20.96 -8.22 -13.00
CA ILE A 45 -21.37 -8.33 -14.42
C ILE A 45 -20.84 -7.14 -15.21
N ASP A 46 -20.17 -7.43 -16.33
CA ASP A 46 -19.47 -6.45 -17.17
C ASP A 46 -18.51 -5.53 -16.38
N GLY A 47 -17.91 -6.07 -15.31
CA GLY A 47 -17.01 -5.31 -14.44
C GLY A 47 -17.71 -4.38 -13.43
N PHE A 48 -19.02 -4.49 -13.20
CA PHE A 48 -19.73 -3.76 -12.14
C PHE A 48 -20.17 -4.71 -11.03
N TYR A 49 -20.03 -4.28 -9.78
CA TYR A 49 -20.72 -4.96 -8.68
C TYR A 49 -22.23 -4.88 -8.87
N ILE A 50 -22.94 -5.93 -8.50
CA ILE A 50 -24.40 -5.96 -8.55
C ILE A 50 -24.98 -5.75 -7.16
N ASN A 51 -25.86 -4.75 -7.03
CA ASN A 51 -26.55 -4.47 -5.78
C ASN A 51 -27.65 -5.52 -5.54
N ALA A 52 -28.11 -5.65 -4.30
CA ALA A 52 -29.19 -6.56 -3.93
C ALA A 52 -30.52 -6.31 -4.68
N ASP A 53 -30.72 -5.13 -5.27
CA ASP A 53 -31.88 -4.79 -6.10
C ASP A 53 -31.68 -5.10 -7.61
N GLY A 54 -30.53 -5.69 -7.98
CA GLY A 54 -30.16 -6.04 -9.35
C GLY A 54 -29.60 -4.88 -10.18
N THR A 55 -29.45 -3.68 -9.60
CA THR A 55 -28.83 -2.55 -10.30
C THR A 55 -27.30 -2.64 -10.30
N LYS A 56 -26.66 -2.04 -11.32
CA LYS A 56 -25.20 -1.90 -11.35
C LYS A 56 -24.76 -0.91 -10.25
N GLY A 57 -23.91 -1.39 -9.36
CA GLY A 57 -23.18 -0.60 -8.36
C GLY A 57 -21.92 0.02 -8.96
N LYS A 58 -20.87 0.12 -8.14
CA LYS A 58 -19.57 0.66 -8.58
C LYS A 58 -18.91 -0.22 -9.64
N TYR A 59 -18.06 0.37 -10.47
CA TYR A 59 -17.21 -0.39 -11.38
C TYR A 59 -16.07 -1.03 -10.58
N VAL A 60 -15.81 -2.32 -10.77
CA VAL A 60 -14.77 -3.07 -10.04
C VAL A 60 -13.39 -2.47 -10.28
N LEU A 61 -13.14 -1.92 -11.48
CA LEU A 61 -11.88 -1.23 -11.71
C LEU A 61 -11.79 0.12 -10.99
N GLU A 62 -12.88 0.79 -10.60
CA GLU A 62 -12.76 1.97 -9.73
C GLU A 62 -12.10 1.57 -8.40
N ASP A 63 -12.45 0.40 -7.85
CA ASP A 63 -11.76 -0.14 -6.66
C ASP A 63 -10.33 -0.66 -6.98
N MET A 64 -10.01 -1.04 -8.23
CA MET A 64 -8.64 -1.41 -8.65
C MET A 64 -7.75 -0.23 -9.05
N PHE A 65 -8.33 0.92 -9.40
CA PHE A 65 -7.61 2.18 -9.60
C PHE A 65 -7.36 2.91 -8.27
N ASP A 66 -7.99 2.46 -7.20
CA ASP A 66 -7.99 3.08 -5.88
C ASP A 66 -7.09 2.35 -4.89
N ASN A 67 -5.78 2.47 -5.10
CA ASN A 67 -5.03 2.99 -3.98
C ASN A 67 -4.02 4.03 -4.46
N ILE A 68 -4.36 5.31 -4.26
CA ILE A 68 -3.42 6.42 -4.41
C ILE A 68 -2.10 6.10 -3.68
N HIS A 69 -2.15 5.38 -2.55
CA HIS A 69 -0.94 4.94 -1.86
C HIS A 69 -0.09 3.97 -2.67
N ASP A 70 -0.68 3.00 -3.38
CA ASP A 70 0.08 2.01 -4.15
C ASP A 70 0.68 2.66 -5.40
N ASN A 71 -0.07 3.53 -6.08
CA ASN A 71 0.43 4.29 -7.21
C ASN A 71 1.61 5.19 -6.80
N LEU A 72 1.48 5.91 -5.69
CA LEU A 72 2.56 6.77 -5.20
C LEU A 72 3.72 5.97 -4.62
N THR A 73 3.47 4.78 -4.06
CA THR A 73 4.54 3.85 -3.66
C THR A 73 5.34 3.40 -4.88
N ASN A 74 4.67 2.98 -5.96
CA ASN A 74 5.34 2.62 -7.21
C ASN A 74 6.11 3.82 -7.79
N GLU A 75 5.51 5.00 -7.83
CA GLU A 75 6.18 6.22 -8.29
C GLU A 75 7.42 6.58 -7.44
N LEU A 76 7.35 6.37 -6.12
CA LEU A 76 8.48 6.55 -5.23
C LEU A 76 9.62 5.58 -5.56
N PHE A 77 9.34 4.28 -5.67
CA PHE A 77 10.37 3.25 -5.87
C PHE A 77 10.91 3.20 -7.30
N GLU A 78 10.11 3.54 -8.30
CA GLU A 78 10.53 3.51 -9.71
C GLU A 78 11.22 4.80 -10.15
N LEU A 79 10.77 5.96 -9.63
CA LEU A 79 11.20 7.27 -10.12
C LEU A 79 11.91 8.14 -9.06
N HIS A 80 12.00 7.68 -7.81
CA HIS A 80 12.47 8.48 -6.68
C HIS A 80 11.72 9.82 -6.56
N SER A 81 10.41 9.79 -6.76
CA SER A 81 9.57 10.99 -6.73
C SER A 81 9.52 11.61 -5.34
N LEU A 82 10.01 12.85 -5.22
CA LEU A 82 9.87 13.64 -3.99
C LEU A 82 8.40 13.94 -3.66
N ALA A 83 7.54 14.10 -4.66
CA ALA A 83 6.12 14.33 -4.45
C ALA A 83 5.47 13.11 -3.78
N SER A 84 5.80 11.91 -4.25
CA SER A 84 5.36 10.66 -3.62
C SER A 84 5.91 10.50 -2.22
N LEU A 85 7.20 10.81 -2.00
CA LEU A 85 7.80 10.80 -0.66
C LEU A 85 7.02 11.70 0.31
N ILE A 86 6.80 12.96 -0.06
CA ILE A 86 6.08 13.95 0.75
C ILE A 86 4.68 13.43 1.11
N TYR A 87 3.94 12.92 0.11
CA TYR A 87 2.61 12.39 0.34
C TYR A 87 2.62 11.20 1.30
N LEU A 88 3.48 10.21 1.05
CA LEU A 88 3.51 8.96 1.81
C LEU A 88 3.91 9.21 3.27
N ILE A 89 4.92 10.04 3.52
CA ILE A 89 5.31 10.42 4.89
C ILE A 89 4.20 11.21 5.57
N ASN A 90 3.52 12.13 4.88
CA ASN A 90 2.39 12.86 5.45
C ASN A 90 1.21 11.95 5.81
N ALA A 91 0.98 10.92 5.00
CA ALA A 91 0.00 9.85 5.26
C ALA A 91 0.41 8.91 6.41
N GLY A 92 1.58 9.11 7.02
CA GLY A 92 2.05 8.35 8.18
C GLY A 92 2.86 7.11 7.85
N ARG A 93 3.28 6.94 6.59
CA ARG A 93 4.24 5.90 6.21
C ARG A 93 5.64 6.28 6.67
N GLU A 94 6.51 5.29 6.78
CA GLU A 94 7.91 5.47 7.17
C GLU A 94 8.83 4.84 6.13
N LEU A 95 9.98 5.45 5.85
CA LEU A 95 10.88 5.02 4.78
C LEU A 95 12.27 4.66 5.31
N GLU A 96 12.69 3.43 5.06
CA GLU A 96 14.09 2.99 5.13
C GLU A 96 14.76 3.11 3.78
N PHE A 97 15.98 3.66 3.77
CA PHE A 97 16.81 3.77 2.59
C PHE A 97 18.29 3.83 2.98
N SER A 98 19.18 3.75 2.00
CA SER A 98 20.62 3.89 2.22
C SER A 98 21.30 4.76 1.18
N TYR A 99 22.40 5.39 1.60
CA TYR A 99 23.29 6.16 0.75
C TYR A 99 24.73 5.91 1.16
N ASN A 100 25.60 5.49 0.23
CA ASN A 100 26.99 5.11 0.52
C ASN A 100 27.12 4.14 1.71
N ASP A 101 26.30 3.08 1.72
CA ASP A 101 26.23 2.07 2.79
C ASP A 101 25.77 2.59 4.18
N VAL A 102 25.36 3.86 4.27
CA VAL A 102 24.78 4.45 5.49
C VAL A 102 23.27 4.25 5.46
N LYS A 103 22.74 3.50 6.43
CA LYS A 103 21.29 3.31 6.62
C LYS A 103 20.66 4.56 7.21
N CYS A 104 19.54 4.94 6.61
CA CYS A 104 18.78 6.14 6.92
C CYS A 104 17.30 5.76 7.09
N PHE A 105 16.60 6.49 7.94
CA PHE A 105 15.19 6.25 8.21
C PHE A 105 14.42 7.57 8.36
N ILE A 106 13.34 7.75 7.62
CA ILE A 106 12.44 8.91 7.76
C ILE A 106 11.15 8.46 8.42
N SER A 107 10.79 9.10 9.53
CA SER A 107 9.56 8.81 10.26
C SER A 107 9.01 10.04 10.98
N LYS A 108 7.67 10.07 11.13
CA LYS A 108 6.95 10.99 12.02
C LYS A 108 6.81 10.43 13.45
N SER A 109 6.87 9.11 13.60
CA SER A 109 6.84 8.43 14.88
C SER A 109 8.17 8.62 15.61
N GLY A 110 8.11 8.89 16.91
CA GLY A 110 9.31 9.10 17.72
C GLY A 110 10.08 10.39 17.41
N SER A 111 9.62 11.21 16.46
CA SER A 111 10.23 12.51 16.17
C SER A 111 10.13 13.45 17.37
N THR A 112 11.21 14.18 17.67
CA THR A 112 11.19 15.27 18.66
C THR A 112 10.47 16.52 18.17
N LYS A 113 10.12 16.58 16.88
CA LYS A 113 9.25 17.59 16.25
C LYS A 113 8.07 16.90 15.55
N THR A 114 7.96 17.05 14.23
CA THR A 114 6.89 16.46 13.41
C THR A 114 7.40 15.28 12.59
N VAL A 115 8.61 15.38 12.06
CA VAL A 115 9.24 14.36 11.21
C VAL A 115 10.75 14.42 11.42
N SER A 116 11.39 13.27 11.38
CA SER A 116 12.83 13.15 11.57
C SER A 116 13.47 12.25 10.53
N LEU A 117 14.70 12.60 10.18
CA LEU A 117 15.66 11.71 9.54
C LEU A 117 16.57 11.14 10.63
N TRP A 118 16.65 9.81 10.70
CA TRP A 118 17.54 9.07 11.58
C TRP A 118 18.68 8.47 10.78
N ILE A 119 19.90 8.65 11.28
CA ILE A 119 21.09 8.00 10.75
C ILE A 119 21.71 7.23 11.92
N SER A 120 21.53 5.91 11.94
CA SER A 120 21.82 5.10 13.12
C SER A 120 21.04 5.62 14.36
N GLU A 121 21.72 6.17 15.38
CA GLU A 121 21.08 6.74 16.59
C GLU A 121 20.97 8.27 16.56
N ASP A 122 21.52 8.93 15.53
CA ASP A 122 21.52 10.39 15.43
C ASP A 122 20.25 10.88 14.71
N GLU A 123 19.46 11.70 15.42
CA GLU A 123 18.23 12.31 14.92
C GLU A 123 18.48 13.70 14.32
N GLN A 124 17.88 13.96 13.16
CA GLN A 124 17.67 15.30 12.62
C GLN A 124 16.16 15.55 12.49
N ALA A 125 15.59 16.36 13.37
CA ALA A 125 14.14 16.61 13.46
C ALA A 125 13.73 17.95 12.81
N TYR A 126 12.56 17.95 12.16
CA TYR A 126 12.02 19.07 11.37
C TYR A 126 10.53 19.29 11.63
N ASP A 127 10.05 20.50 11.32
CA ASP A 127 8.67 20.90 11.57
C ASP A 127 7.68 20.33 10.52
N ASN A 128 8.19 19.99 9.32
CA ASN A 128 7.47 19.31 8.24
C ASN A 128 8.45 18.57 7.30
N ILE A 129 7.93 17.81 6.32
CA ILE A 129 8.73 16.96 5.43
C ILE A 129 9.47 17.77 4.36
N GLU A 130 8.92 18.91 3.94
CA GLU A 130 9.55 19.83 3.01
C GLU A 130 10.84 20.41 3.62
N ASP A 131 10.77 20.88 4.87
CA ASP A 131 11.92 21.36 5.64
C ASP A 131 12.99 20.27 5.79
N LEU A 132 12.59 19.02 6.03
CA LEU A 132 13.50 17.88 6.09
C LEU A 132 14.17 17.65 4.74
N ILE A 133 13.43 17.60 3.64
CA ILE A 133 14.00 17.35 2.31
C ILE A 133 15.02 18.42 1.95
N GLU A 134 14.71 19.70 2.22
CA GLU A 134 15.58 20.83 1.88
C GLU A 134 16.83 20.94 2.76
N ASN A 135 16.75 20.55 4.04
CA ASN A 135 17.78 20.89 5.03
C ASN A 135 18.47 19.67 5.68
N ALA A 136 17.96 18.46 5.51
CA ALA A 136 18.58 17.26 6.10
C ALA A 136 19.89 16.91 5.41
N MET A 137 20.85 16.48 6.22
CA MET A 137 22.22 16.20 5.76
C MET A 137 22.55 14.72 5.96
N ILE A 138 23.05 14.07 4.90
CA ILE A 138 23.58 12.70 4.93
C ILE A 138 24.98 12.75 4.34
N CYS A 139 25.98 12.21 5.05
CA CYS A 139 27.39 12.26 4.61
C CYS A 139 27.86 13.67 4.20
N ASN A 140 27.43 14.72 4.92
CA ASN A 140 27.68 16.12 4.61
C ASN A 140 27.13 16.61 3.25
N GLN A 141 26.11 15.94 2.70
CA GLN A 141 25.37 16.39 1.52
C GLN A 141 23.88 16.57 1.82
N PRO A 142 23.22 17.61 1.26
CA PRO A 142 21.77 17.80 1.42
C PRO A 142 20.98 16.65 0.80
N LEU A 143 19.96 16.15 1.51
CA LEU A 143 19.09 15.05 1.07
C LEU A 143 18.51 15.31 -0.31
N VAL A 144 17.94 16.49 -0.56
CA VAL A 144 17.34 16.87 -1.85
C VAL A 144 18.30 16.67 -3.04
N HIS A 145 19.61 16.83 -2.85
CA HIS A 145 20.58 16.66 -3.94
C HIS A 145 20.97 15.21 -4.19
N ILE A 146 20.86 14.36 -3.18
CA ILE A 146 21.32 12.97 -3.24
C ILE A 146 20.17 11.96 -3.33
N PHE A 147 18.92 12.39 -3.12
CA PHE A 147 17.78 11.48 -3.00
C PHE A 147 17.66 10.49 -4.17
N HIS A 148 17.82 10.96 -5.41
CA HIS A 148 17.83 10.11 -6.61
C HIS A 148 18.97 9.08 -6.67
N ALA A 149 20.05 9.29 -5.91
CA ALA A 149 21.18 8.37 -5.82
C ALA A 149 21.09 7.41 -4.62
N THR A 150 20.01 7.50 -3.82
CA THR A 150 19.78 6.60 -2.70
C THR A 150 19.20 5.26 -3.16
N THR A 151 19.44 4.22 -2.37
CA THR A 151 18.78 2.93 -2.50
C THR A 151 17.59 2.91 -1.54
N LEU A 152 16.37 2.90 -2.07
CA LEU A 152 15.17 2.75 -1.26
C LEU A 152 15.03 1.27 -0.84
N GLU A 153 14.82 1.01 0.45
CA GLU A 153 14.80 -0.35 1.00
C GLU A 153 13.37 -0.81 1.32
N THR A 154 12.71 -0.15 2.28
CA THR A 154 11.39 -0.57 2.78
C THR A 154 10.53 0.63 3.09
N LEU A 155 9.23 0.54 2.78
CA LEU A 155 8.21 1.50 3.21
C LEU A 155 7.24 0.80 4.18
N PHE A 156 7.11 1.31 5.39
CA PHE A 156 6.25 0.77 6.46
C PHE A 156 4.94 1.53 6.51
#